data_AF-K0SDA3-F1
#
_entry.id   AF-K0SDA3-F1
#
_cell.length_a   1.000
_cell.length_b   1.000
_cell.length_c   1.000
_cell.angle_alpha   90.00
_cell.angle_beta   90.00
_cell.angle_gamma   90.00
#
_symmetry.space_group_name_H-M   'P 1'
#
loop_
_entity.id
_entity.type
_entity.pdbx_description
1 polymer ?
#
loop_
_entity_poly.entity_id
_entity_poly.type
_entity_poly.pdbx_seq_one_letter_code
_entity_poly.pdbx_strand_id
1 'polypeptide(L)'
;MEPSRCSRGDEAKKRKLEDPNSEGSLVACDTVDLKALLDQHTDQMRRMQSQIDGLVAINSTLQARLDDQAESQAQEVNELREKSDVLELRCGSLERSIQVLRKDVNWTYSAPSIPRIHWIEQGREEEYADNMENNIGYIKAEARRIRNGENIDCTCLDFYGQMAVLHDDALLPHFQELADAIQLSNGIG
;
A
#
# COMPACT_ATOMS: atom_id res chain seq x y z
N MET A 1 -45.42 17.42 -35.87
CA MET A 1 -46.08 16.65 -36.94
C MET A 1 -46.85 15.53 -36.24
N GLU A 2 -48.05 15.83 -35.79
CA GLU A 2 -49.10 14.83 -35.53
C GLU A 2 -50.13 14.98 -36.68
N PRO A 3 -51.12 14.09 -36.87
CA PRO A 3 -51.31 12.72 -36.38
C PRO A 3 -51.77 11.78 -37.52
N SER A 4 -52.04 10.49 -37.24
CA SER A 4 -52.99 9.72 -38.06
C SER A 4 -54.15 9.25 -37.20
N ARG A 5 -55.32 9.80 -37.52
CA ARG A 5 -56.66 9.50 -36.97
C ARG A 5 -57.25 8.30 -37.74
N CYS A 6 -58.05 7.43 -37.13
CA CYS A 6 -59.53 7.39 -37.14
C CYS A 6 -59.88 5.87 -37.05
N SER A 7 -60.99 5.36 -36.50
CA SER A 7 -62.36 5.84 -36.29
C SER A 7 -63.04 4.84 -35.33
N ARG A 8 -63.79 5.28 -34.31
CA ARG A 8 -65.25 5.55 -34.29
C ARG A 8 -66.14 4.30 -34.42
N GLY A 9 -66.92 4.04 -33.37
CA GLY A 9 -68.03 3.09 -33.36
C GLY A 9 -68.70 3.01 -31.99
N ASP A 10 -69.52 4.02 -31.67
CA ASP A 10 -70.48 3.99 -30.57
C ASP A 10 -71.45 2.81 -30.71
N GLU A 11 -71.81 2.15 -29.61
CA GLU A 11 -73.23 1.81 -29.39
C GLU A 11 -73.53 1.55 -27.91
N ALA A 12 -74.29 2.49 -27.34
CA ALA A 12 -74.91 2.36 -26.04
C ALA A 12 -76.08 1.36 -26.10
N LYS A 13 -76.10 0.38 -25.20
CA LYS A 13 -77.34 -0.32 -24.81
C LYS A 13 -77.53 -0.23 -23.30
N LYS A 14 -78.45 0.65 -22.90
CA LYS A 14 -79.00 0.71 -21.55
C LYS A 14 -80.11 -0.32 -21.38
N ARG A 15 -80.26 -0.76 -20.10
CA ARG A 15 -81.42 -1.37 -19.41
C ARG A 15 -81.49 -2.91 -19.41
N LYS A 16 -81.33 -3.49 -18.22
CA LYS A 16 -82.48 -3.84 -17.36
C LYS A 16 -82.01 -3.99 -15.91
N LEU A 17 -82.56 -3.14 -15.04
CA LEU A 17 -82.59 -3.31 -13.60
C LEU A 17 -83.80 -4.20 -13.31
N GLU A 18 -83.58 -5.44 -12.89
CA GLU A 18 -84.59 -6.29 -12.26
C GLU A 18 -83.93 -6.99 -11.07
N ASP A 19 -84.11 -6.41 -9.89
CA ASP A 19 -84.34 -7.23 -8.69
C ASP A 19 -85.86 -7.43 -8.59
N PRO A 20 -86.29 -8.65 -8.24
CA PRO A 20 -86.83 -8.79 -6.90
C PRO A 20 -86.40 -10.10 -6.22
N ASN A 21 -85.71 -9.93 -5.09
CA ASN A 21 -85.98 -10.61 -3.82
C ASN A 21 -86.55 -12.05 -3.90
N SER A 22 -85.69 -13.05 -3.70
CA SER A 22 -86.10 -14.34 -3.13
C SER A 22 -85.41 -14.51 -1.79
N GLU A 23 -86.24 -14.51 -0.78
CA GLU A 23 -85.99 -14.82 0.61
C GLU A 23 -85.02 -16.00 0.80
N GLY A 24 -84.22 -15.89 1.86
CA GLY A 24 -83.96 -17.04 2.72
C GLY A 24 -83.00 -18.08 2.17
N SER A 25 -81.72 -17.73 2.06
CA SER A 25 -80.69 -18.64 2.53
C SER A 25 -79.55 -17.82 3.09
N LEU A 26 -79.69 -17.47 4.37
CA LEU A 26 -78.53 -17.22 5.22
C LEU A 26 -77.82 -18.56 5.30
N VAL A 27 -77.00 -18.87 4.28
CA VAL A 27 -76.01 -19.94 4.38
C VAL A 27 -75.19 -19.54 5.59
N ALA A 28 -75.43 -20.23 6.70
CA ALA A 28 -74.54 -20.19 7.83
C ALA A 28 -73.17 -20.53 7.25
N CYS A 29 -72.35 -19.51 7.04
CA CYS A 29 -70.93 -19.72 6.90
C CYS A 29 -70.53 -20.24 8.28
N ASP A 30 -70.53 -21.56 8.40
CA ASP A 30 -70.35 -22.23 9.67
C ASP A 30 -69.04 -21.72 10.24
N THR A 31 -69.08 -21.27 11.49
CA THR A 31 -67.92 -20.71 12.21
C THR A 31 -66.69 -21.64 12.19
N VAL A 32 -66.91 -22.92 11.87
CA VAL A 32 -65.92 -23.97 11.66
C VAL A 32 -65.08 -23.75 10.38
N ASP A 33 -65.67 -23.29 9.27
CA ASP A 33 -64.95 -23.08 7.99
C ASP A 33 -64.03 -21.86 8.06
N LEU A 34 -64.48 -20.77 8.68
CA LEU A 34 -63.65 -19.58 8.90
C LEU A 34 -62.46 -19.88 9.83
N LYS A 35 -62.68 -20.73 10.85
CA LYS A 35 -61.64 -21.19 11.76
C LYS A 35 -60.58 -22.03 11.03
N ALA A 36 -61.01 -22.97 10.19
CA ALA A 36 -60.10 -23.77 9.37
C ALA A 36 -59.23 -22.92 8.43
N LEU A 37 -59.82 -21.87 7.83
CA LEU A 37 -59.09 -20.91 6.99
C LEU A 37 -58.06 -20.10 7.79
N LEU A 38 -58.42 -19.61 8.98
CA LEU A 38 -57.50 -18.89 9.88
C LEU A 38 -56.35 -19.77 10.36
N ASP A 39 -56.64 -21.03 10.70
CA ASP A 39 -55.63 -22.01 11.10
C ASP A 39 -54.67 -22.30 9.94
N GLN A 40 -55.20 -22.48 8.72
CA GLN A 40 -54.39 -22.66 7.50
C GLN A 40 -53.48 -21.44 7.23
N HIS A 41 -54.01 -20.22 7.34
CA HIS A 41 -53.23 -19.00 7.15
C HIS A 41 -52.15 -18.86 8.23
N THR A 42 -52.47 -19.19 9.48
CA THR A 42 -51.51 -19.19 10.60
C THR A 42 -50.38 -20.18 10.37
N ASP A 43 -50.69 -21.38 9.89
CA ASP A 43 -49.68 -22.37 9.54
C ASP A 43 -48.82 -21.93 8.34
N GLN A 44 -49.42 -21.28 7.34
CA GLN A 44 -48.68 -20.71 6.22
C GLN A 44 -47.71 -19.62 6.69
N MET A 45 -48.15 -18.69 7.54
CA MET A 45 -47.27 -17.68 8.12
C MET A 45 -46.13 -18.31 8.93
N ARG A 46 -46.41 -19.35 9.71
CA ARG A 46 -45.37 -20.07 10.48
C ARG A 46 -44.32 -20.70 9.57
N ARG A 47 -44.74 -21.31 8.45
CA ARG A 47 -43.82 -21.88 7.46
C ARG A 47 -42.97 -20.80 6.78
N MET A 48 -43.59 -19.69 6.37
CA MET A 48 -42.86 -18.55 5.79
C MET A 48 -41.84 -17.97 6.77
N GLN A 49 -42.21 -17.82 8.05
CA GLN A 49 -41.28 -17.34 9.07
C GLN A 49 -40.09 -18.28 9.24
N SER A 50 -40.33 -19.60 9.31
CA SER A 50 -39.24 -20.58 9.39
C SER A 50 -38.31 -20.56 8.17
N GLN A 51 -38.84 -20.27 6.97
CA GLN A 51 -38.01 -20.10 5.77
C GLN A 51 -37.17 -18.82 5.84
N ILE A 52 -37.76 -17.71 6.31
CA ILE A 52 -37.04 -16.45 6.52
C ILE A 52 -35.91 -16.66 7.52
N ASP A 53 -36.18 -17.29 8.66
CA ASP A 53 -35.17 -17.56 9.69
C ASP A 53 -34.02 -18.43 9.14
N GLY A 54 -34.36 -19.43 8.31
CA GLY A 54 -33.38 -20.25 7.60
C GLY A 54 -32.51 -19.45 6.62
N LEU A 55 -33.12 -18.56 5.84
CA LEU A 55 -32.39 -17.67 4.92
C LEU A 55 -31.49 -16.68 5.68
N VAL A 56 -31.96 -16.13 6.81
CA VAL A 56 -31.16 -15.25 7.67
C VAL A 56 -29.94 -15.98 8.22
N ALA A 57 -30.11 -17.23 8.68
CA ALA A 57 -28.99 -18.03 9.18
C ALA A 57 -27.96 -18.34 8.08
N ILE A 58 -28.42 -18.70 6.88
CA ILE A 58 -27.55 -18.93 5.72
C ILE A 58 -26.80 -17.65 5.32
N ASN A 59 -27.50 -16.52 5.21
CA ASN A 59 -26.89 -15.24 4.88
C ASN A 59 -25.85 -14.81 5.91
N SER A 60 -26.13 -15.00 7.21
CA SER A 60 -25.17 -14.71 8.27
C SER A 60 -23.90 -15.57 8.16
N THR A 61 -24.08 -16.85 7.81
CA THR A 61 -22.94 -17.77 7.59
C THR A 61 -22.13 -17.40 6.36
N LEU A 62 -22.79 -17.00 5.27
CA LEU A 62 -22.10 -16.54 4.06
C LEU A 62 -21.34 -15.24 4.31
N GLN A 63 -21.92 -14.31 5.07
CA GLN A 63 -21.26 -13.06 5.44
C GLN A 63 -20.00 -13.32 6.26
N ALA A 64 -20.08 -14.16 7.30
CA ALA A 64 -18.92 -14.52 8.11
C ALA A 64 -17.78 -15.13 7.27
N ARG A 65 -18.12 -16.03 6.32
CA ARG A 65 -17.12 -16.63 5.42
C ARG A 65 -16.48 -15.62 4.48
N LEU A 66 -17.25 -14.65 3.99
CA LEU A 66 -16.71 -13.58 3.14
C LEU A 66 -15.78 -12.67 3.92
N ASP A 67 -16.14 -12.34 5.17
CA ASP A 67 -15.33 -11.51 6.06
C ASP A 67 -14.01 -12.23 6.42
N ASP A 68 -14.08 -13.50 6.81
CA ASP A 68 -12.90 -14.34 7.11
C ASP A 68 -11.97 -14.44 5.88
N GLN A 69 -12.54 -14.63 4.69
CA GLN A 69 -11.77 -14.70 3.46
C GLN A 69 -11.12 -13.34 3.11
N ALA A 70 -11.84 -12.24 3.31
CA ALA A 70 -11.31 -10.91 3.06
C ALA A 70 -10.15 -10.57 4.01
N GLU A 71 -10.27 -10.93 5.29
CA GLU A 71 -9.20 -10.75 6.28
C GLU A 71 -7.97 -11.60 5.94
N SER A 72 -8.19 -12.87 5.63
CA SER A 72 -7.13 -13.80 5.23
C SER A 72 -6.36 -13.30 3.99
N GLN A 73 -7.09 -12.84 2.97
CA GLN A 73 -6.49 -12.27 1.76
C GLN A 73 -5.76 -10.95 2.03
N ALA A 74 -6.31 -10.09 2.89
CA ALA A 74 -5.66 -8.83 3.26
C ALA A 74 -4.33 -9.09 3.98
N GLN A 75 -4.28 -10.09 4.86
CA GLN A 75 -3.05 -10.50 5.53
C GLN A 75 -2.02 -11.04 4.53
N GLU A 76 -2.41 -11.93 3.62
CA GLU A 76 -1.51 -12.47 2.60
C GLU A 76 -0.93 -11.36 1.71
N VAL A 77 -1.76 -10.39 1.30
CA VAL A 77 -1.31 -9.23 0.52
C VAL A 77 -0.29 -8.39 1.29
N ASN A 78 -0.51 -8.16 2.58
CA ASN A 78 0.45 -7.41 3.41
C ASN A 78 1.77 -8.16 3.54
N GLU A 79 1.75 -9.46 3.82
CA GLU A 79 2.97 -10.28 3.89
C GLU A 79 3.74 -10.31 2.58
N LEU A 80 3.04 -10.37 1.44
CA LEU A 80 3.67 -10.32 0.12
C LEU A 80 4.28 -8.95 -0.17
N ARG A 81 3.62 -7.86 0.22
CA ARG A 81 4.15 -6.50 0.10
C ARG A 81 5.44 -6.33 0.90
N GLU A 82 5.44 -6.74 2.16
CA GLU A 82 6.65 -6.68 3.00
C GLU A 82 7.81 -7.46 2.40
N LYS A 83 7.56 -8.68 1.90
CA LYS A 83 8.58 -9.48 1.22
C LYS A 83 9.08 -8.82 -0.06
N SER A 84 8.20 -8.16 -0.81
CA SER A 84 8.56 -7.41 -2.02
C SER A 84 9.46 -6.22 -1.69
N ASP A 85 9.11 -5.43 -0.67
CA ASP A 85 9.89 -4.27 -0.24
C ASP A 85 11.30 -4.68 0.20
N VAL A 86 11.42 -5.77 0.96
CA VAL A 86 12.72 -6.34 1.37
C VAL A 86 13.54 -6.79 0.16
N LEU A 87 12.91 -7.45 -0.81
CA LEU A 87 13.60 -7.88 -2.03
C LEU A 87 14.06 -6.69 -2.87
N GLU A 88 13.25 -5.64 -3.00
CA GLU A 88 13.60 -4.44 -3.74
C GLU A 88 14.79 -3.71 -3.11
N LEU A 89 14.80 -3.55 -1.79
CA LEU A 89 15.94 -2.99 -1.05
C LEU A 89 17.21 -3.81 -1.27
N ARG A 90 17.12 -5.14 -1.22
CA ARG A 90 18.26 -6.03 -1.42
C ARG A 90 18.78 -5.98 -2.86
N CYS A 91 17.88 -5.99 -3.84
CA CYS A 91 18.24 -5.83 -5.25
C CYS A 91 18.91 -4.48 -5.53
N GLY A 92 18.38 -3.38 -4.98
CA GLY A 92 19.01 -2.06 -5.10
C GLY A 92 20.37 -1.97 -4.40
N SER A 93 20.56 -2.67 -3.29
CA SER A 93 21.88 -2.80 -2.64
C SER A 93 22.86 -3.57 -3.51
N LEU A 94 22.46 -4.73 -4.04
CA LEU A 94 23.25 -5.56 -4.94
C LEU A 94 23.62 -4.81 -6.23
N GLU A 95 22.68 -4.09 -6.82
CA GLU A 95 22.92 -3.30 -8.03
C GLU A 95 23.99 -2.25 -7.78
N ARG A 96 23.89 -1.50 -6.67
CA ARG A 96 24.93 -0.54 -6.27
C ARG A 96 26.28 -1.23 -6.08
N SER A 97 26.33 -2.35 -5.36
CA SER A 97 27.58 -3.11 -5.17
C SER A 97 28.19 -3.57 -6.50
N ILE A 98 27.38 -4.05 -7.47
CA ILE A 98 27.86 -4.42 -8.81
C ILE A 98 28.39 -3.20 -9.56
N GLN A 99 27.71 -2.05 -9.49
CA GLN A 99 28.17 -0.82 -10.13
C GLN A 99 29.52 -0.37 -9.57
N VAL A 100 29.74 -0.50 -8.25
CA VAL A 100 31.03 -0.19 -7.64
C VAL A 100 32.09 -1.23 -8.04
N LEU A 101 31.80 -2.53 -7.96
CA LEU A 101 32.73 -3.60 -8.39
C LEU A 101 33.14 -3.47 -9.87
N ARG A 102 32.24 -2.99 -10.74
CA ARG A 102 32.59 -2.71 -12.14
C ARG A 102 33.63 -1.59 -12.29
N LYS A 103 33.67 -0.63 -11.36
CA LYS A 103 34.69 0.42 -11.31
C LYS A 103 36.03 -0.10 -10.72
N ASP A 104 36.03 -1.25 -10.04
CA ASP A 104 37.17 -1.74 -9.25
C ASP A 104 38.31 -2.40 -10.03
N VAL A 105 38.09 -2.86 -11.27
CA VAL A 105 39.16 -3.57 -12.00
C VAL A 105 40.42 -2.72 -12.18
N ASN A 106 40.31 -1.39 -12.14
CA ASN A 106 41.45 -0.45 -12.11
C ASN A 106 41.12 0.79 -11.25
N TRP A 107 40.51 0.63 -10.07
CA TRP A 107 40.13 1.80 -9.27
C TRP A 107 41.33 2.66 -8.91
N THR A 108 41.16 3.97 -9.09
CA THR A 108 42.06 5.01 -8.60
C THR A 108 41.22 6.09 -7.96
N TYR A 109 41.76 6.70 -6.91
CA TYR A 109 41.08 7.77 -6.19
C TYR A 109 40.81 8.96 -7.12
N SER A 110 39.54 9.26 -7.38
CA SER A 110 39.13 10.18 -8.44
C SER A 110 38.71 11.58 -7.96
N ALA A 111 38.49 11.75 -6.65
CA ALA A 111 38.14 13.05 -6.09
C ALA A 111 39.23 14.10 -6.38
N PRO A 112 38.84 15.33 -6.79
CA PRO A 112 39.78 16.40 -7.13
C PRO A 112 40.61 16.81 -5.93
N SER A 113 41.82 17.30 -6.16
CA SER A 113 42.61 17.90 -5.08
C SER A 113 41.97 19.21 -4.64
N ILE A 114 41.79 19.40 -3.34
CA ILE A 114 41.43 20.70 -2.76
C ILE A 114 42.72 21.36 -2.28
N PRO A 115 43.24 22.38 -2.98
CA PRO A 115 44.48 23.03 -2.59
C PRO A 115 44.25 23.85 -1.32
N ARG A 116 45.28 23.98 -0.49
CA ARG A 116 45.24 24.74 0.75
C ARG A 116 44.71 26.17 0.60
N ILE A 117 45.01 26.81 -0.54
CA ILE A 117 44.54 28.16 -0.88
C ILE A 117 43.01 28.28 -0.92
N HIS A 118 42.29 27.20 -1.23
CA HIS A 118 40.81 27.15 -1.21
C HIS A 118 40.26 27.59 0.15
N TRP A 119 40.88 27.12 1.23
CA TRP A 119 40.45 27.45 2.60
C TRP A 119 40.81 28.90 2.96
N ILE A 120 42.01 29.36 2.58
CA ILE A 120 42.47 30.72 2.87
C ILE A 120 41.61 31.77 2.13
N GLU A 121 41.25 31.51 0.87
CA GLU A 121 40.36 32.38 0.08
C GLU A 121 38.94 32.47 0.65
N GLN A 122 38.50 31.46 1.40
CA GLN A 122 37.25 31.49 2.17
C GLN A 122 37.38 32.20 3.53
N GLY A 123 38.54 32.80 3.82
CA GLY A 123 38.81 33.48 5.09
C GLY A 123 39.08 32.52 6.26
N ARG A 124 39.47 31.27 5.97
CA ARG A 124 39.94 30.33 7.00
C ARG A 124 41.39 30.62 7.36
N GLU A 125 41.75 30.34 8.60
CA GLU A 125 43.11 30.48 9.06
C GLU A 125 44.01 29.36 8.55
N GLU A 126 45.31 29.62 8.61
CA GLU A 126 46.38 28.74 8.16
C GLU A 126 46.29 27.35 8.81
N GLU A 127 46.04 27.31 10.11
CA GLU A 127 45.88 26.07 10.88
C GLU A 127 44.66 25.26 10.44
N TYR A 128 43.55 25.91 10.11
CA TYR A 128 42.37 25.24 9.56
C TYR A 128 42.70 24.62 8.20
N ALA A 129 43.39 25.36 7.34
CA ALA A 129 43.77 24.89 6.01
C ALA A 129 44.73 23.68 6.09
N ASP A 130 45.68 23.70 7.02
CA ASP A 130 46.60 22.57 7.30
C ASP A 130 45.83 21.34 7.80
N ASN A 131 44.89 21.53 8.73
CA ASN A 131 44.07 20.43 9.24
C ASN A 131 43.20 19.81 8.13
N MET A 132 42.61 20.63 7.26
CA MET A 132 41.81 20.14 6.13
C MET A 132 42.64 19.35 5.11
N GLU A 133 43.85 19.78 4.80
CA GLU A 133 44.77 19.03 3.93
C GLU A 133 45.09 17.64 4.51
N ASN A 134 45.40 17.58 5.81
CA ASN A 134 45.65 16.32 6.51
C ASN A 134 44.42 15.40 6.51
N ASN A 135 43.23 15.94 6.82
CA ASN A 135 41.98 15.19 6.85
C ASN A 135 41.63 14.58 5.49
N ILE A 136 41.76 15.35 4.40
CA ILE A 136 41.56 14.84 3.04
C ILE A 136 42.58 13.73 2.73
N GLY A 137 43.82 13.88 3.20
CA GLY A 137 44.86 12.85 3.13
C GLY A 137 44.46 11.55 3.83
N TYR A 138 43.89 11.64 5.05
CA TYR A 138 43.40 10.49 5.79
C TYR A 138 42.22 9.81 5.11
N ILE A 139 41.21 10.56 4.65
CA ILE A 139 40.08 10.02 3.89
C ILE A 139 40.57 9.22 2.68
N LYS A 140 41.52 9.79 1.93
CA LYS A 140 42.11 9.13 0.75
C LYS A 140 42.88 7.85 1.11
N ALA A 141 43.66 7.88 2.19
CA ALA A 141 44.43 6.74 2.64
C ALA A 141 43.52 5.61 3.13
N GLU A 142 42.53 5.92 3.96
CA GLU A 142 41.61 4.93 4.52
C GLU A 142 40.69 4.35 3.45
N ALA A 143 40.15 5.15 2.51
CA ALA A 143 39.39 4.63 1.37
C ALA A 143 40.19 3.59 0.56
N ARG A 144 41.50 3.82 0.36
CA ARG A 144 42.38 2.85 -0.30
C ARG A 144 42.57 1.57 0.51
N ARG A 145 42.83 1.70 1.82
CA ARG A 145 43.05 0.57 2.72
C ARG A 145 41.81 -0.32 2.82
N ILE A 146 40.64 0.30 3.00
CA ILE A 146 39.33 -0.38 3.02
C ILE A 146 39.10 -1.15 1.71
N ARG A 147 39.36 -0.52 0.57
CA ARG A 147 39.25 -1.17 -0.75
C ARG A 147 40.21 -2.33 -0.96
N ASN A 148 41.38 -2.28 -0.32
CA ASN A 148 42.35 -3.40 -0.32
C ASN A 148 41.95 -4.53 0.64
N GLY A 149 40.80 -4.42 1.33
CA GLY A 149 40.33 -5.42 2.29
C GLY A 149 41.03 -5.36 3.64
N GLU A 150 41.70 -4.26 3.96
CA GLU A 150 42.25 -4.07 5.31
C GLU A 150 41.11 -3.82 6.30
N ASN A 151 41.10 -4.58 7.40
CA ASN A 151 40.18 -4.33 8.51
C ASN A 151 40.71 -3.17 9.36
N ILE A 152 40.12 -1.99 9.20
CA ILE A 152 40.54 -0.77 9.88
C ILE A 152 39.33 -0.10 10.53
N ASP A 153 39.56 0.54 11.67
CA ASP A 153 38.61 1.52 12.22
C ASP A 153 38.82 2.85 11.47
N CYS A 154 37.78 3.40 10.82
CA CYS A 154 37.91 4.69 10.12
C CYS A 154 38.04 5.81 11.15
N THR A 155 39.26 6.31 11.33
CA THR A 155 39.56 7.47 12.18
C THR A 155 39.60 8.77 11.37
N CYS A 156 39.43 8.65 10.06
CA CYS A 156 39.26 9.72 9.08
C CYS A 156 38.26 10.84 9.48
N LEU A 157 37.27 10.52 10.33
CA LEU A 157 36.21 11.42 10.79
C LEU A 157 36.31 11.74 12.30
N ASP A 158 37.34 11.23 12.97
CA ASP A 158 37.56 11.46 14.39
C ASP A 158 38.25 12.82 14.61
N PHE A 159 37.46 13.89 14.58
CA PHE A 159 37.91 15.27 14.80
C PHE A 159 38.18 15.58 16.28
N TYR A 160 38.86 14.69 17.02
CA TYR A 160 39.16 14.91 18.43
C TYR A 160 39.97 16.19 18.63
N GLY A 161 39.31 17.24 19.15
CA GLY A 161 39.93 18.53 19.48
C GLY A 161 40.17 19.45 18.29
N GLN A 162 39.80 19.08 17.06
CA GLN A 162 39.88 19.94 15.90
C GLN A 162 38.51 20.55 15.56
N MET A 163 38.55 21.83 15.25
CA MET A 163 37.45 22.69 14.80
C MET A 163 36.41 21.90 14.00
N ALA A 164 35.13 22.12 14.30
CA ALA A 164 34.03 21.55 13.53
C ALA A 164 34.28 21.77 12.04
N VAL A 165 34.41 20.67 11.27
CA VAL A 165 34.54 20.76 9.81
C VAL A 165 33.28 21.42 9.30
N LEU A 166 33.46 22.63 8.77
CA LEU A 166 32.35 23.36 8.18
C LEU A 166 31.99 22.69 6.86
N HIS A 167 30.69 22.68 6.57
CA HIS A 167 30.19 22.14 5.32
C HIS A 167 30.83 22.87 4.12
N ASP A 168 31.43 22.11 3.21
CA ASP A 168 31.98 22.59 1.96
C ASP A 168 31.74 21.53 0.87
N ASP A 169 31.14 21.94 -0.26
CA ASP A 169 30.78 21.06 -1.36
C ASP A 169 32.01 20.39 -2.01
N ALA A 170 33.20 21.01 -1.91
CA ALA A 170 34.43 20.44 -2.42
C ALA A 170 34.80 19.12 -1.71
N LEU A 171 34.29 18.88 -0.49
CA LEU A 171 34.50 17.64 0.25
C LEU A 171 33.61 16.48 -0.22
N LEU A 172 32.49 16.76 -0.90
CA LEU A 172 31.51 15.73 -1.29
C LEU A 172 32.13 14.59 -2.13
N PRO A 173 33.00 14.85 -3.13
CA PRO A 173 33.64 13.76 -3.87
C PRO A 173 34.55 12.88 -3.00
N HIS A 174 35.18 13.46 -1.97
CA HIS A 174 36.05 12.71 -1.05
C HIS A 174 35.23 11.80 -0.13
N PHE A 175 34.12 12.30 0.40
CA PHE A 175 33.20 11.49 1.20
C PHE A 175 32.53 10.39 0.38
N GLN A 176 32.22 10.66 -0.90
CA GLN A 176 31.68 9.62 -1.79
C GLN A 176 32.70 8.48 -2.02
N GLU A 177 33.98 8.78 -2.24
CA GLU A 177 35.02 7.75 -2.39
C GLU A 177 35.15 6.85 -1.16
N LEU A 178 35.05 7.45 0.04
CA LEU A 178 35.07 6.72 1.30
C LEU A 178 33.80 5.89 1.51
N ALA A 179 32.63 6.45 1.22
CA ALA A 179 31.35 5.74 1.32
C ALA A 179 31.31 4.53 0.38
N ASP A 180 31.77 4.69 -0.86
CA ASP A 180 31.88 3.59 -1.82
C ASP A 180 32.84 2.49 -1.30
N ALA A 181 33.96 2.87 -0.69
CA ALA A 181 34.90 1.92 -0.08
C ALA A 181 34.27 1.13 1.07
N ILE A 182 33.59 1.81 2.01
CA ILE A 182 32.91 1.18 3.15
C ILE A 182 31.79 0.25 2.67
N GLN A 183 31.04 0.67 1.65
CA GLN A 183 29.96 -0.14 1.09
C GLN A 183 30.50 -1.45 0.49
N LEU A 184 31.70 -1.44 -0.11
CA LEU A 184 32.35 -2.66 -0.58
C LEU A 184 32.83 -3.55 0.58
N SER A 185 33.45 -2.96 1.60
CA SER A 185 34.07 -3.74 2.69
C SER A 185 33.07 -4.43 3.61
N ASN A 186 31.92 -3.81 3.86
CA ASN A 186 30.89 -4.37 4.74
C ASN A 186 30.19 -5.60 4.16
N GLY A 187 30.53 -5.98 2.93
CA GLY A 187 29.90 -7.10 2.25
C GLY A 187 28.42 -6.84 2.00
N ILE A 188 27.85 -7.67 1.13
CA ILE A 188 26.42 -7.78 0.96
C ILE A 188 25.89 -8.48 2.23
N GLY A 189 25.61 -7.71 3.28
CA GLY A 189 24.86 -8.15 4.45
C GLY A 189 23.37 -8.14 4.16
#